data_AF-A0A382DI20-F1
#
_entry.id   AF-A0A382DI20-F1
#
_cell.length_a   1.000
_cell.length_b   1.000
_cell.length_c   1.000
_cell.angle_alpha   90.00
_cell.angle_beta   90.00
_cell.angle_gamma   90.00
#
_symmetry.space_group_name_H-M   'P 1'
#
loop_
_entity.id
_entity.type
_entity.pdbx_description
1 polymer ?
#
loop_
_entity_poly.entity_id
_entity_poly.type
_entity_poly.pdbx_seq_one_letter_code
_entity_poly.pdbx_strand_id
1 'polypeptide(L)'
;MVNLPQPSGLNIQVNKDIQPFNLPIQVMVQRAEHESTLALDDLDNKIEKAKLQNKDQKTFLKEQETMFKERNKTLFDNTLLSEKIKLIEFDNFLKNKHWNSPTLYEAKFNEYIKVKVQSGLFPDPTRLLKFQEKASSLGIASMSEIEKNVATSLENESWELLNLATQKISTNIQESIYSMDSLSDLADLNKLYAQESINLEGAIVNYATSHQRISTKTEADLHNILDTWRFDHDKAFIEHFLTNIIMQPDEPNSVLMAEAVWEAWKSGTELEIPLPPEAGFSKGTPEFWLDLLNRYTYDQHPLENKEKIMTMVDTAIKNKKDEWTNIQNQQNSEIIAEKDIVWDQYNDINNVNSILNINTQEVDDATINSISVKKGSDGGVETDHAKANLFRLKQDTKLRLTEIINELRVDGSMANAISKMQKYKLDLTLLGYPENYSMEKIIYERMFTQDTVGINFNTSEIFNELSLAYRQTDVSQHPSLQTLASSIKKFRYFPQQMVDNINIYTGLDFDNEKDI
;
A
#
# COMPACT_ATOMS: atom_id res chain seq x y z
N MET A 1 37.72 -34.47 -62.12
CA MET A 1 37.13 -35.02 -60.88
C MET A 1 36.80 -33.88 -59.95
N VAL A 2 35.62 -34.01 -59.35
CA VAL A 2 34.88 -33.13 -58.45
C VAL A 2 35.73 -32.59 -57.29
N ASN A 3 35.52 -31.32 -56.92
CA ASN A 3 35.12 -30.94 -55.55
C ASN A 3 34.63 -29.49 -55.50
N LEU A 4 33.32 -29.34 -55.29
CA LEU A 4 32.75 -28.28 -54.47
C LEU A 4 32.58 -28.86 -53.07
N PRO A 5 33.00 -28.10 -52.03
CA PRO A 5 32.02 -27.66 -51.04
C PRO A 5 32.22 -26.19 -50.63
N GLN A 6 31.11 -25.44 -50.52
CA GLN A 6 30.96 -24.31 -49.59
C GLN A 6 30.72 -24.86 -48.16
N PRO A 7 30.65 -24.05 -47.07
CA PRO A 7 31.02 -22.63 -46.84
C PRO A 7 31.93 -22.47 -45.59
N SER A 8 32.59 -21.32 -45.40
CA SER A 8 32.83 -20.77 -44.06
C SER A 8 33.28 -19.31 -44.10
N GLY A 9 32.61 -18.50 -43.28
CA GLY A 9 33.20 -17.30 -42.69
C GLY A 9 33.15 -16.03 -43.52
N LEU A 10 31.94 -15.51 -43.78
CA LEU A 10 31.76 -14.05 -43.78
C LEU A 10 32.18 -13.56 -42.39
N ASN A 11 33.41 -13.08 -42.24
CA ASN A 11 33.77 -12.18 -41.16
C ASN A 11 33.79 -10.76 -41.76
N ILE A 12 32.60 -10.30 -42.16
CA ILE A 12 32.40 -8.88 -42.39
C ILE A 12 32.29 -8.28 -40.99
N GLN A 13 33.41 -7.70 -40.52
CA GLN A 13 33.31 -6.60 -39.57
C GLN A 13 32.42 -5.55 -40.24
N VAL A 14 31.19 -5.45 -39.76
CA VAL A 14 30.26 -4.39 -40.11
C VAL A 14 30.90 -3.10 -39.64
N ASN A 15 31.58 -2.42 -40.55
CA ASN A 15 32.06 -1.08 -40.31
C ASN A 15 30.80 -0.20 -40.25
N LYS A 16 30.41 0.22 -39.04
CA LYS A 16 29.18 0.96 -38.73
C LYS A 16 29.14 2.39 -39.32
N ASP A 17 30.13 2.77 -40.14
CA ASP A 17 30.33 4.15 -40.58
C ASP A 17 29.94 4.43 -42.05
N ILE A 18 29.34 3.47 -42.76
CA ILE A 18 28.83 3.75 -44.12
C ILE A 18 27.35 4.09 -44.02
N GLN A 19 27.06 5.39 -43.83
CA GLN A 19 25.71 5.91 -44.06
C GLN A 19 25.27 5.60 -45.51
N PRO A 20 24.00 5.20 -45.76
CA PRO A 20 23.54 4.76 -47.08
C PRO A 20 23.51 5.84 -48.17
N PHE A 21 23.83 7.09 -47.85
CA PHE A 21 23.56 8.25 -48.71
C PHE A 21 24.71 8.66 -49.64
N ASN A 22 25.94 8.12 -49.50
CA ASN A 22 27.10 8.58 -50.26
C ASN A 22 27.48 7.72 -51.48
N LEU A 23 27.03 6.47 -51.57
CA LEU A 23 27.40 5.58 -52.70
C LEU A 23 26.81 5.99 -54.07
N PRO A 24 25.61 6.59 -54.20
CA PRO A 24 25.07 6.98 -55.51
C PRO A 24 25.77 8.20 -56.14
N ILE A 25 26.25 9.14 -55.32
CA ILE A 25 26.79 10.42 -55.79
C ILE A 25 28.19 10.23 -56.38
N GLN A 26 29.07 9.47 -55.72
CA GLN A 26 30.44 9.23 -56.21
C GLN A 26 30.49 8.53 -57.58
N VAL A 27 29.60 7.58 -57.83
CA VAL A 27 29.50 6.89 -59.13
C VAL A 27 28.98 7.83 -60.22
N MET A 28 28.03 8.71 -59.89
CA MET A 28 27.57 9.75 -60.80
C MET A 28 28.67 10.78 -61.11
N VAL A 29 29.50 11.14 -60.12
CA VAL A 29 30.66 12.05 -60.29
C VAL A 29 31.65 11.45 -61.28
N GLN A 30 32.10 10.22 -61.03
CA GLN A 30 33.12 9.57 -61.87
C GLN A 30 32.63 9.37 -63.31
N ARG A 31 31.35 9.01 -63.48
CA ARG A 31 30.76 8.83 -64.81
C ARG A 31 30.61 10.15 -65.55
N ALA A 32 30.13 11.19 -64.86
CA ALA A 32 30.01 12.53 -65.43
C ALA A 32 31.38 13.11 -65.82
N GLU A 33 32.39 12.97 -64.97
CA GLU A 33 33.77 13.41 -65.25
C GLU A 33 34.39 12.61 -66.41
N HIS A 34 34.13 11.30 -66.50
CA HIS A 34 34.63 10.46 -67.58
C HIS A 34 33.97 10.80 -68.94
N GLU A 35 32.64 10.90 -69.00
CA GLU A 35 31.90 11.29 -70.21
C GLU A 35 32.28 12.73 -70.65
N SER A 36 32.53 13.61 -69.69
CA SER A 36 33.03 14.98 -69.90
C SER A 36 34.42 15.02 -70.54
N THR A 37 35.32 14.17 -70.05
CA THR A 37 36.70 14.08 -70.56
C THR A 37 36.70 13.52 -71.98
N LEU A 38 35.92 12.46 -72.23
CA LEU A 38 35.74 11.88 -73.56
C LEU A 38 35.20 12.89 -74.58
N ALA A 39 34.25 13.75 -74.18
CA ALA A 39 33.69 14.78 -75.06
C ALA A 39 34.71 15.88 -75.42
N LEU A 40 35.56 16.27 -74.46
CA LEU A 40 36.65 17.23 -74.71
C LEU A 40 37.74 16.61 -75.58
N ASP A 41 38.12 15.35 -75.32
CA ASP A 41 39.10 14.62 -76.11
C ASP A 41 38.63 14.41 -77.55
N ASP A 42 37.35 14.12 -77.80
CA ASP A 42 36.78 14.01 -79.14
C ASP A 42 36.81 15.36 -79.89
N LEU A 43 36.52 16.47 -79.20
CA LEU A 43 36.62 17.82 -79.76
C LEU A 43 38.08 18.21 -80.07
N ASP A 44 39.01 17.91 -79.17
CA ASP A 44 40.44 18.17 -79.38
C ASP A 44 40.98 17.35 -80.56
N ASN A 45 40.58 16.08 -80.67
CA ASN A 45 40.89 15.23 -81.83
C ASN A 45 40.27 15.74 -83.14
N LYS A 46 39.05 16.29 -83.12
CA LYS A 46 38.41 16.92 -84.29
C LYS A 46 39.15 18.19 -84.73
N ILE A 47 39.60 19.02 -83.78
CA ILE A 47 40.40 20.22 -84.04
C ILE A 47 41.73 19.83 -84.69
N GLU A 48 42.41 18.80 -84.20
CA GLU A 48 43.67 18.32 -84.80
C GLU A 48 43.48 17.74 -86.20
N LYS A 49 42.44 16.93 -86.42
CA LYS A 49 42.13 16.38 -87.76
C LYS A 49 41.79 17.47 -88.77
N ALA A 50 41.08 18.53 -88.35
CA ALA A 50 40.76 19.65 -89.22
C ALA A 50 42.02 20.44 -89.67
N LYS A 51 43.07 20.53 -88.82
CA LYS A 51 44.36 21.15 -89.19
C LYS A 51 45.09 20.40 -90.31
N LEU A 52 44.83 19.11 -90.47
CA LEU A 52 45.48 18.23 -91.45
C LEU A 52 44.74 18.15 -92.79
N GLN A 53 43.56 18.77 -92.92
CA GLN A 53 42.78 18.79 -94.16
C GLN A 53 43.13 20.02 -95.01
N ASN A 54 43.46 19.82 -96.29
CA ASN A 54 43.74 20.89 -97.28
C ASN A 54 42.47 21.69 -97.64
N LYS A 55 41.92 22.44 -96.68
CA LYS A 55 40.79 23.36 -96.86
C LYS A 55 41.28 24.78 -97.15
N ASP A 56 40.44 25.60 -97.79
CA ASP A 56 40.74 27.02 -97.94
C ASP A 56 40.76 27.73 -96.56
N GLN A 57 41.62 28.75 -96.43
CA GLN A 57 41.92 29.40 -95.15
C GLN A 57 40.69 29.99 -94.45
N LYS A 58 39.71 30.48 -95.22
CA LYS A 58 38.50 31.13 -94.69
C LYS A 58 37.54 30.10 -94.08
N THR A 59 37.37 28.96 -94.75
CA THR A 59 36.55 27.84 -94.25
C THR A 59 37.18 27.23 -93.00
N PHE A 60 38.50 27.04 -93.00
CA PHE A 60 39.23 26.52 -91.85
C PHE A 60 39.09 27.40 -90.59
N LEU A 61 39.26 28.73 -90.72
CA LEU A 61 39.12 29.67 -89.61
C LEU A 61 37.71 29.65 -89.00
N LYS A 62 36.66 29.52 -89.84
CA LYS A 62 35.27 29.48 -89.39
C LYS A 62 34.91 28.17 -88.67
N GLU A 63 35.40 27.03 -89.16
CA GLU A 63 35.27 25.74 -88.47
C GLU A 63 36.02 25.76 -87.14
N GLN A 64 37.24 26.31 -87.11
CA GLN A 64 38.05 26.43 -85.90
C GLN A 64 37.35 27.28 -84.83
N GLU A 65 36.79 28.44 -85.21
CA GLU A 65 36.03 29.30 -84.29
C GLU A 65 34.80 28.57 -83.73
N THR A 66 34.12 27.78 -84.56
CA THR A 66 32.94 26.99 -84.16
C THR A 66 33.33 25.90 -83.16
N MET A 67 34.40 25.14 -83.43
CA MET A 67 34.89 24.09 -82.52
C MET A 67 35.43 24.66 -81.20
N PHE A 68 36.10 25.82 -81.21
CA PHE A 68 36.52 26.48 -79.96
C PHE A 68 35.33 26.95 -79.12
N LYS A 69 34.27 27.48 -79.76
CA LYS A 69 33.02 27.81 -79.06
C LYS A 69 32.38 26.57 -78.45
N GLU A 70 32.37 25.46 -79.17
CA GLU A 70 31.81 24.18 -78.69
C GLU A 70 32.63 23.58 -77.55
N ARG A 71 33.96 23.56 -77.65
CA ARG A 71 34.88 23.12 -76.60
C ARG A 71 34.72 23.94 -75.31
N ASN A 72 34.69 25.26 -75.42
CA ASN A 72 34.49 26.15 -74.27
C ASN A 72 33.11 25.92 -73.63
N LYS A 73 32.06 25.74 -74.45
CA LYS A 73 30.72 25.42 -73.97
C LYS A 73 30.73 24.13 -73.13
N THR A 74 31.33 23.05 -73.65
CA THR A 74 31.45 21.76 -72.95
C THR A 74 32.24 21.89 -71.65
N LEU A 75 33.37 22.59 -71.65
CA LEU A 75 34.20 22.81 -70.45
C LEU A 75 33.41 23.51 -69.32
N PHE A 76 32.67 24.57 -69.66
CA PHE A 76 31.88 25.30 -68.66
C PHE A 76 30.65 24.52 -68.18
N ASP A 77 30.03 23.69 -69.05
CA ASP A 77 28.93 22.80 -68.65
C ASP A 77 29.42 21.71 -67.67
N ASN A 78 30.61 21.16 -67.89
CA ASN A 78 31.24 20.19 -66.98
C ASN A 78 31.57 20.84 -65.63
N THR A 79 32.08 22.08 -65.65
CA THR A 79 32.34 22.86 -64.43
C THR A 79 31.05 23.10 -63.64
N LEU A 80 29.95 23.46 -64.31
CA LEU A 80 28.64 23.64 -63.67
C LEU A 80 28.14 22.35 -63.01
N LEU A 81 28.31 21.20 -63.66
CA LEU A 81 27.89 19.91 -63.11
C LEU A 81 28.70 19.54 -61.86
N SER A 82 30.03 19.65 -61.91
CA SER A 82 30.91 19.37 -60.76
C SER A 82 30.57 20.25 -59.55
N GLU A 83 30.36 21.55 -59.76
CA GLU A 83 30.04 22.47 -58.67
C GLU A 83 28.62 22.24 -58.11
N LYS A 84 27.65 21.82 -58.93
CA LYS A 84 26.33 21.39 -58.44
C LYS A 84 26.43 20.16 -57.53
N ILE A 85 27.33 19.22 -57.83
CA ILE A 85 27.54 18.04 -57.00
C ILE A 85 28.18 18.42 -55.66
N LYS A 86 29.26 19.21 -55.69
CA LYS A 86 29.93 19.70 -54.46
C LYS A 86 28.97 20.50 -53.57
N LEU A 87 28.05 21.26 -54.18
CA LEU A 87 27.00 21.95 -53.46
C LEU A 87 26.03 20.99 -52.74
N ILE A 88 25.67 19.86 -53.37
CA ILE A 88 24.85 18.82 -52.72
C ILE A 88 25.62 18.16 -51.57
N GLU A 89 26.89 17.84 -51.77
CA GLU A 89 27.74 17.27 -50.71
C GLU A 89 27.88 18.23 -49.52
N PHE A 90 28.07 19.51 -49.80
CA PHE A 90 28.16 20.55 -48.78
C PHE A 90 26.83 20.76 -48.05
N ASP A 91 25.69 20.76 -48.76
CA ASP A 91 24.36 20.78 -48.15
C ASP A 91 24.17 19.60 -47.18
N ASN A 92 24.48 18.39 -47.61
CA ASN A 92 24.38 17.19 -46.77
C ASN A 92 25.29 17.27 -45.54
N PHE A 93 26.51 17.78 -45.70
CA PHE A 93 27.41 18.01 -44.58
C PHE A 93 26.84 19.03 -43.58
N LEU A 94 26.33 20.16 -44.06
CA LEU A 94 25.75 21.18 -43.19
C LEU A 94 24.49 20.68 -42.48
N LYS A 95 23.61 19.94 -43.16
CA LYS A 95 22.46 19.29 -42.52
C LYS A 95 22.90 18.40 -41.37
N ASN A 96 23.90 17.55 -41.58
CA ASN A 96 24.40 16.67 -40.51
C ASN A 96 25.02 17.45 -39.33
N LYS A 97 25.71 18.55 -39.62
CA LYS A 97 26.42 19.34 -38.59
C LYS A 97 25.54 20.34 -37.85
N HIS A 98 24.52 20.88 -38.52
CA HIS A 98 23.65 21.95 -38.03
C HIS A 98 22.17 21.58 -38.14
N TRP A 99 21.86 20.30 -37.95
CA TRP A 99 20.49 19.75 -38.05
C TRP A 99 19.47 20.41 -37.10
N ASN A 100 19.96 21.08 -36.06
CA ASN A 100 19.19 21.76 -35.03
C ASN A 100 19.39 23.29 -35.02
N SER A 101 20.01 23.86 -36.06
CA SER A 101 20.30 25.30 -36.10
C SER A 101 20.06 25.90 -37.49
N PRO A 102 18.83 26.39 -37.76
CA PRO A 102 18.46 27.05 -39.01
C PRO A 102 19.42 28.22 -39.34
N THR A 103 19.71 29.05 -38.33
CA THR A 103 20.56 30.24 -38.50
C THR A 103 22.00 29.88 -38.88
N LEU A 104 22.58 28.86 -38.25
CA LEU A 104 23.95 28.43 -38.57
C LEU A 104 24.02 27.73 -39.93
N TYR A 105 23.03 26.91 -40.27
CA TYR A 105 22.90 26.32 -41.61
C TYR A 105 22.82 27.42 -42.67
N GLU A 106 21.93 28.40 -42.51
CA GLU A 106 21.72 29.49 -43.47
C GLU A 106 23.01 30.27 -43.71
N ALA A 107 23.66 30.68 -42.63
CA ALA A 107 24.87 31.49 -42.69
C ALA A 107 25.99 30.76 -43.45
N LYS A 108 26.20 29.47 -43.16
CA LYS A 108 27.25 28.67 -43.80
C LYS A 108 26.92 28.30 -45.24
N PHE A 109 25.65 28.03 -45.54
CA PHE A 109 25.20 27.75 -46.89
C PHE A 109 25.33 28.98 -47.81
N ASN A 110 24.90 30.15 -47.32
CA ASN A 110 25.03 31.42 -48.04
C ASN A 110 26.49 31.86 -48.23
N GLU A 111 27.35 31.63 -47.22
CA GLU A 111 28.79 31.87 -47.32
C GLU A 111 29.41 31.07 -48.47
N TYR A 112 29.09 29.77 -48.57
CA TYR A 112 29.56 28.91 -49.65
C TYR A 112 29.10 29.38 -51.03
N ILE A 113 27.81 29.70 -51.19
CA ILE A 113 27.26 30.20 -52.46
C ILE A 113 27.98 31.48 -52.89
N LYS A 114 28.17 32.43 -51.96
CA LYS A 114 28.83 33.71 -52.23
C LYS A 114 30.25 33.51 -52.76
N VAL A 115 31.04 32.64 -52.13
CA VAL A 115 32.41 32.31 -52.57
C VAL A 115 32.40 31.74 -53.99
N LYS A 116 31.47 30.83 -54.30
CA LYS A 116 31.37 30.21 -55.63
C LYS A 116 30.95 31.19 -56.71
N VAL A 117 29.97 32.06 -56.44
CA VAL A 117 29.54 33.11 -57.39
C VAL A 117 30.67 34.09 -57.70
N GLN A 118 31.50 34.45 -56.72
CA GLN A 118 32.60 35.42 -56.89
C GLN A 118 33.89 34.83 -57.50
N SER A 119 33.97 33.51 -57.66
CA SER A 119 35.17 32.80 -58.12
C SER A 119 35.52 32.99 -59.61
N GLY A 120 34.59 33.49 -60.43
CA GLY A 120 34.76 33.58 -61.88
C GLY A 120 34.62 32.25 -62.64
N LEU A 121 34.21 31.16 -61.97
CA LEU A 121 34.02 29.83 -62.58
C LEU A 121 32.94 29.78 -63.68
N PHE A 122 31.98 30.70 -63.65
CA PHE A 122 30.87 30.78 -64.60
C PHE A 122 30.91 32.10 -65.38
N PRO A 123 31.62 32.16 -66.52
CA PRO A 123 31.74 33.41 -67.29
C PRO A 123 30.47 33.76 -68.09
N ASP A 124 29.53 32.83 -68.24
CA ASP A 124 28.24 33.04 -68.92
C ASP A 124 27.09 33.15 -67.90
N PRO A 125 26.26 34.21 -67.96
CA PRO A 125 25.09 34.41 -67.10
C PRO A 125 24.14 33.21 -67.00
N THR A 126 23.98 32.44 -68.09
CA THR A 126 23.03 31.31 -68.12
C THR A 126 23.44 30.20 -67.16
N ARG A 127 24.74 29.92 -67.05
CA ARG A 127 25.27 28.86 -66.17
C ARG A 127 25.28 29.28 -64.72
N LEU A 128 25.63 30.55 -64.47
CA LEU A 128 25.54 31.15 -63.15
C LEU A 128 24.12 31.03 -62.59
N LEU A 129 23.11 31.38 -63.42
CA LEU A 129 21.70 31.24 -63.04
C LEU A 129 21.34 29.79 -62.69
N LYS A 130 21.73 28.81 -63.52
CA LYS A 130 21.47 27.39 -63.26
C LYS A 130 22.13 26.87 -61.97
N PHE A 131 23.27 27.42 -61.55
CA PHE A 131 23.89 27.10 -60.27
C PHE A 131 23.09 27.70 -59.12
N GLN A 132 22.73 28.98 -59.22
CA GLN A 132 21.94 29.70 -58.22
C GLN A 132 20.54 29.10 -58.03
N GLU A 133 19.88 28.65 -59.09
CA GLU A 133 18.61 27.92 -59.02
C GLU A 133 18.75 26.63 -58.20
N LYS A 134 19.81 25.85 -58.44
CA LYS A 134 20.06 24.62 -57.67
C LYS A 134 20.35 24.94 -56.22
N ALA A 135 21.17 25.95 -55.94
CA ALA A 135 21.47 26.42 -54.58
C ALA A 135 20.21 26.87 -53.84
N SER A 136 19.38 27.69 -54.48
CA SER A 136 18.11 28.15 -53.90
C SER A 136 17.18 26.97 -53.59
N SER A 137 17.05 26.02 -54.52
CA SER A 137 16.21 24.84 -54.31
C SER A 137 16.65 23.96 -53.12
N LEU A 138 17.96 23.77 -52.96
CA LEU A 138 18.52 23.01 -51.84
C LEU A 138 18.37 23.79 -50.53
N GLY A 139 18.72 25.07 -50.52
CA GLY A 139 18.61 25.92 -49.33
C GLY A 139 17.18 25.95 -48.78
N ILE A 140 16.17 26.11 -49.64
CA ILE A 140 14.77 26.09 -49.22
C ILE A 140 14.37 24.73 -48.63
N ALA A 141 14.71 23.64 -49.33
CA ALA A 141 14.33 22.29 -48.90
C ALA A 141 14.99 21.91 -47.55
N SER A 142 16.29 22.15 -47.42
CA SER A 142 17.06 21.84 -46.22
C SER A 142 16.71 22.76 -45.05
N MET A 143 16.43 24.04 -45.31
CA MET A 143 15.94 24.95 -44.26
C MET A 143 14.63 24.45 -43.67
N SER A 144 13.68 24.09 -44.54
CA SER A 144 12.39 23.55 -44.12
C SER A 144 12.55 22.26 -43.31
N GLU A 145 13.50 21.39 -43.68
CA GLU A 145 13.83 20.17 -42.92
C GLU A 145 14.41 20.49 -41.53
N ILE A 146 15.36 21.41 -41.44
CA ILE A 146 16.02 21.80 -40.18
C ILE A 146 15.03 22.52 -39.24
N GLU A 147 14.20 23.43 -39.76
CA GLU A 147 13.15 24.09 -38.99
C GLU A 147 12.16 23.08 -38.41
N LYS A 148 11.77 22.07 -39.20
CA LYS A 148 10.91 20.98 -38.74
C LYS A 148 11.58 20.17 -37.62
N ASN A 149 12.87 19.86 -37.74
CA ASN A 149 13.62 19.13 -36.72
C ASN A 149 13.68 19.90 -35.40
N VAL A 150 13.95 21.21 -35.45
CA VAL A 150 13.96 22.08 -34.26
C VAL A 150 12.57 22.12 -33.62
N ALA A 151 11.53 22.34 -34.40
CA ALA A 151 10.15 22.36 -33.88
C ALA A 151 9.78 21.02 -33.21
N THR A 152 10.15 19.89 -33.82
CA THR A 152 9.94 18.55 -33.25
C THR A 152 10.69 18.36 -31.93
N SER A 153 11.94 18.81 -31.84
CA SER A 153 12.74 18.73 -30.60
C SER A 153 12.10 19.55 -29.47
N LEU A 154 11.68 20.78 -29.78
CA LEU A 154 11.02 21.67 -28.82
C LEU A 154 9.67 21.12 -28.35
N GLU A 155 8.91 20.50 -29.26
CA GLU A 155 7.67 19.81 -28.92
C GLU A 155 7.94 18.65 -27.94
N ASN A 156 8.92 17.79 -28.24
CA ASN A 156 9.26 16.66 -27.39
C ASN A 156 9.68 17.11 -25.97
N GLU A 157 10.53 18.13 -25.87
CA GLU A 157 10.92 18.72 -24.57
C GLU A 157 9.71 19.28 -23.82
N SER A 158 8.83 20.01 -24.53
CA SER A 158 7.62 20.58 -23.93
C SER A 158 6.64 19.48 -23.47
N TRP A 159 6.56 18.38 -24.21
CA TRP A 159 5.74 17.23 -23.87
C TRP A 159 6.27 16.50 -22.65
N GLU A 160 7.59 16.30 -22.56
CA GLU A 160 8.22 15.74 -21.36
C GLU A 160 7.96 16.61 -20.13
N LEU A 161 8.08 17.94 -20.26
CA LEU A 161 7.77 18.88 -19.18
C LEU A 161 6.29 18.81 -18.75
N LEU A 162 5.36 18.67 -19.70
CA LEU A 162 3.94 18.49 -19.40
C LEU A 162 3.68 17.19 -18.63
N ASN A 163 4.32 16.09 -19.03
CA ASN A 163 4.20 14.81 -18.32
C ASN A 163 4.77 14.90 -16.89
N LEU A 164 5.93 15.53 -16.71
CA LEU A 164 6.53 15.75 -15.39
C LEU A 164 5.65 16.63 -14.50
N ALA A 165 5.04 17.69 -15.06
CA ALA A 165 4.10 18.53 -14.34
C ALA A 165 2.86 17.74 -13.90
N THR A 166 2.31 16.92 -14.80
CA THR A 166 1.16 16.04 -14.51
C THR A 166 1.49 15.06 -13.39
N GLN A 167 2.64 14.38 -13.47
CA GLN A 167 3.08 13.45 -12.44
C GLN A 167 3.22 14.13 -11.08
N LYS A 168 3.86 15.30 -11.02
CA LYS A 168 4.00 16.07 -9.78
C LYS A 168 2.64 16.43 -9.18
N ILE A 169 1.71 16.88 -10.02
CA ILE A 169 0.35 17.22 -9.62
C ILE A 169 -0.39 15.98 -9.08
N SER A 170 -0.33 14.83 -9.79
CA SER A 170 -0.89 13.56 -9.31
C SER A 170 -0.32 13.16 -7.96
N THR A 171 1.01 13.26 -7.79
CA THR A 171 1.67 12.90 -6.53
C THR A 171 1.22 13.79 -5.37
N ASN A 172 1.16 15.12 -5.54
CA ASN A 172 0.70 16.03 -4.50
C ASN A 172 -0.72 15.68 -4.02
N ILE A 173 -1.61 15.36 -4.95
CA ILE A 173 -2.99 14.98 -4.66
C ILE A 173 -3.04 13.63 -3.93
N GLN A 174 -2.30 12.63 -4.42
CA GLN A 174 -2.24 11.32 -3.78
C GLN A 174 -1.70 11.41 -2.35
N GLU A 175 -0.62 12.15 -2.13
CA GLU A 175 -0.07 12.39 -0.79
C GLU A 175 -1.10 13.07 0.12
N SER A 176 -1.82 14.08 -0.39
CA SER A 176 -2.87 14.75 0.37
C SER A 176 -4.02 13.81 0.72
N ILE A 177 -4.44 12.95 -0.21
CA ILE A 177 -5.47 11.93 0.03
C ILE A 177 -5.02 10.98 1.15
N TYR A 178 -3.82 10.40 1.03
CA TYR A 178 -3.31 9.44 2.00
C TYR A 178 -3.00 10.04 3.38
N SER A 179 -2.86 11.37 3.46
CA SER A 179 -2.73 12.11 4.72
C SER A 179 -4.05 12.43 5.41
N MET A 180 -5.20 12.14 4.77
CA MET A 180 -6.50 12.39 5.38
C MET A 180 -6.74 11.39 6.52
N ASP A 181 -7.07 11.90 7.70
CA ASP A 181 -7.43 11.08 8.86
C ASP A 181 -8.92 11.24 9.23
N SER A 182 -9.60 12.25 8.66
CA SER A 182 -10.97 12.57 9.01
C SER A 182 -11.74 13.33 7.92
N LEU A 183 -13.05 13.49 8.14
CA LEU A 183 -13.92 14.27 7.26
C LEU A 183 -13.58 15.78 7.21
N SER A 184 -12.89 16.33 8.22
CA SER A 184 -12.51 17.76 8.17
C SER A 184 -11.49 18.05 7.08
N ASP A 185 -10.71 17.04 6.68
CA ASP A 185 -9.60 17.18 5.74
C ASP A 185 -10.10 17.27 4.28
N LEU A 186 -11.35 16.84 4.03
CA LEU A 186 -12.01 16.91 2.71
C LEU A 186 -12.10 18.34 2.16
N ALA A 187 -12.25 19.35 3.03
CA ALA A 187 -12.37 20.74 2.61
C ALA A 187 -11.04 21.25 2.04
N ASP A 188 -9.92 20.85 2.63
CA ASP A 188 -8.59 21.25 2.17
C ASP A 188 -8.14 20.43 0.97
N LEU A 189 -8.48 19.14 0.91
CA LEU A 189 -8.30 18.33 -0.30
C LEU A 189 -9.04 18.95 -1.50
N ASN A 190 -10.30 19.38 -1.33
CA ASN A 190 -11.07 19.97 -2.43
C ASN A 190 -10.43 21.27 -2.96
N LYS A 191 -9.89 22.12 -2.06
CA LYS A 191 -9.16 23.33 -2.45
C LYS A 191 -7.90 22.99 -3.22
N LEU A 192 -7.12 22.02 -2.73
CA LEU A 192 -5.91 21.56 -3.40
C LEU A 192 -6.23 21.01 -4.78
N TYR A 193 -7.23 20.12 -4.85
CA TYR A 193 -7.68 19.52 -6.09
C TYR A 193 -8.10 20.58 -7.12
N ALA A 194 -8.92 21.56 -6.73
CA ALA A 194 -9.34 22.65 -7.61
C ALA A 194 -8.13 23.45 -8.13
N GLN A 195 -7.17 23.76 -7.25
CA GLN A 195 -5.96 24.49 -7.63
C GLN A 195 -5.10 23.69 -8.61
N GLU A 196 -4.90 22.41 -8.35
CA GLU A 196 -4.07 21.56 -9.18
C GLU A 196 -4.73 21.21 -10.52
N SER A 197 -6.06 21.10 -10.56
CA SER A 197 -6.83 21.02 -11.82
C SER A 197 -6.56 22.23 -12.70
N ILE A 198 -6.63 23.44 -12.13
CA ILE A 198 -6.36 24.69 -12.85
C ILE A 198 -4.91 24.73 -13.35
N ASN A 199 -3.96 24.27 -12.52
CA ASN A 199 -2.55 24.21 -12.91
C ASN A 199 -2.33 23.26 -14.10
N LEU A 200 -2.95 22.08 -14.07
CA LEU A 200 -2.86 21.08 -15.13
C LEU A 200 -3.51 21.57 -16.42
N GLU A 201 -4.73 22.09 -16.34
CA GLU A 201 -5.42 22.69 -17.49
C GLU A 201 -4.60 23.83 -18.10
N GLY A 202 -4.02 24.70 -17.26
CA GLY A 202 -3.12 25.76 -17.70
C GLY A 202 -1.88 25.23 -18.41
N ALA A 203 -1.27 24.15 -17.91
CA ALA A 203 -0.13 23.51 -18.55
C ALA A 203 -0.49 22.89 -19.92
N ILE A 204 -1.64 22.23 -20.01
CA ILE A 204 -2.18 21.65 -21.26
C ILE A 204 -2.46 22.75 -22.28
N VAL A 205 -3.12 23.84 -21.87
CA VAL A 205 -3.42 24.99 -22.75
C VAL A 205 -2.14 25.67 -23.23
N ASN A 206 -1.15 25.83 -22.35
CA ASN A 206 0.15 26.40 -22.71
C ASN A 206 0.89 25.52 -23.73
N TYR A 207 0.89 24.21 -23.53
CA TYR A 207 1.44 23.25 -24.49
C TYR A 207 0.73 23.37 -25.85
N ALA A 208 -0.61 23.27 -25.85
CA ALA A 208 -1.41 23.31 -27.07
C ALA A 208 -1.22 24.63 -27.84
N THR A 209 -1.17 25.76 -27.12
CA THR A 209 -0.97 27.08 -27.73
C THR A 209 0.45 27.23 -28.31
N SER A 210 1.46 26.72 -27.62
CA SER A 210 2.86 26.82 -28.05
C SER A 210 3.14 25.98 -29.31
N HIS A 211 2.41 24.88 -29.52
CA HIS A 211 2.66 23.90 -30.59
C HIS A 211 1.53 23.77 -31.61
N GLN A 212 0.52 24.66 -31.57
CA GLN A 212 -0.72 24.65 -32.35
C GLN A 212 -0.58 24.40 -33.87
N ARG A 213 0.58 24.72 -34.46
CA ARG A 213 0.84 24.60 -35.91
C ARG A 213 1.74 23.43 -36.31
N ILE A 214 2.44 22.82 -35.35
CA ILE A 214 3.54 21.87 -35.64
C ILE A 214 3.48 20.63 -34.72
N SER A 215 2.45 20.52 -33.88
CA SER A 215 2.27 19.40 -32.94
C SER A 215 2.12 18.06 -33.67
N THR A 216 2.97 17.10 -33.31
CA THR A 216 2.81 15.68 -33.58
C THR A 216 1.84 15.00 -32.60
N LYS A 217 1.54 15.64 -31.46
CA LYS A 217 0.51 15.18 -30.52
C LYS A 217 -0.89 15.58 -30.95
N THR A 218 -1.83 14.67 -30.73
CA THR A 218 -3.25 14.81 -31.04
C THR A 218 -4.03 15.34 -29.83
N GLU A 219 -5.27 15.78 -30.07
CA GLU A 219 -6.19 16.14 -28.99
C GLU A 219 -6.44 14.95 -28.04
N ALA A 220 -6.51 13.73 -28.58
CA ALA A 220 -6.67 12.52 -27.78
C ALA A 220 -5.49 12.28 -26.83
N ASP A 221 -4.26 12.62 -27.23
CA ASP A 221 -3.09 12.51 -26.36
C ASP A 221 -3.19 13.47 -25.17
N LEU A 222 -3.74 14.68 -25.38
CA LEU A 222 -3.97 15.66 -24.31
C LEU A 222 -5.10 15.24 -23.37
N HIS A 223 -6.20 14.70 -23.92
CA HIS A 223 -7.28 14.15 -23.10
C HIS A 223 -6.79 12.96 -22.25
N ASN A 224 -5.92 12.11 -22.80
CA ASN A 224 -5.34 10.99 -22.06
C ASN A 224 -4.54 11.43 -20.82
N ILE A 225 -3.92 12.62 -20.84
CA ILE A 225 -3.25 13.19 -19.66
C ILE A 225 -4.28 13.49 -18.56
N LEU A 226 -5.40 14.12 -18.91
CA LEU A 226 -6.48 14.42 -17.97
C LEU A 226 -7.14 13.15 -17.44
N ASP A 227 -7.38 12.17 -18.31
CA ASP A 227 -7.98 10.89 -17.93
C ASP A 227 -7.07 10.10 -16.99
N THR A 228 -5.75 10.10 -17.24
CA THR A 228 -4.77 9.48 -16.34
C THR A 228 -4.75 10.18 -14.98
N TRP A 229 -4.75 11.51 -14.97
CA TRP A 229 -4.77 12.28 -13.73
C TRP A 229 -6.04 12.04 -12.89
N ARG A 230 -7.22 12.00 -13.54
CA ARG A 230 -8.50 11.68 -12.89
C ARG A 230 -8.52 10.24 -12.38
N PHE A 231 -8.01 9.29 -13.15
CA PHE A 231 -7.90 7.90 -12.74
C PHE A 231 -7.03 7.77 -11.49
N ASP A 232 -5.87 8.40 -11.47
CA ASP A 232 -4.94 8.37 -10.33
C ASP A 232 -5.53 8.98 -9.07
N HIS A 233 -6.30 10.06 -9.22
CA HIS A 233 -7.06 10.70 -8.13
C HIS A 233 -8.13 9.75 -7.57
N ASP A 234 -9.05 9.30 -8.43
CA ASP A 234 -10.22 8.53 -7.98
C ASP A 234 -9.81 7.20 -7.37
N LYS A 235 -8.84 6.53 -7.98
CA LYS A 235 -8.24 5.32 -7.41
C LYS A 235 -7.77 5.58 -5.98
N ALA A 236 -6.91 6.58 -5.77
CA ALA A 236 -6.36 6.87 -4.45
C ALA A 236 -7.45 7.29 -3.46
N PHE A 237 -8.38 8.14 -3.89
CA PHE A 237 -9.45 8.66 -3.04
C PHE A 237 -10.39 7.55 -2.60
N ILE A 238 -10.92 6.76 -3.54
CA ILE A 238 -11.85 5.66 -3.22
C ILE A 238 -11.16 4.65 -2.29
N GLU A 239 -9.93 4.24 -2.63
CA GLU A 239 -9.17 3.28 -1.84
C GLU A 239 -8.98 3.78 -0.40
N HIS A 240 -8.43 4.98 -0.23
CA HIS A 240 -8.14 5.55 1.10
C HIS A 240 -9.41 5.88 1.88
N PHE A 241 -10.41 6.43 1.22
CA PHE A 241 -11.67 6.80 1.86
C PHE A 241 -12.38 5.57 2.43
N LEU A 242 -12.46 4.48 1.66
CA LEU A 242 -13.07 3.25 2.15
C LEU A 242 -12.23 2.58 3.25
N THR A 243 -10.91 2.49 3.06
CA THR A 243 -10.04 1.68 3.94
C THR A 243 -9.53 2.39 5.20
N ASN A 244 -9.49 3.72 5.22
CA ASN A 244 -8.94 4.48 6.34
C ASN A 244 -9.92 5.52 6.91
N ILE A 245 -10.87 6.03 6.12
CA ILE A 245 -11.89 6.96 6.62
C ILE A 245 -13.14 6.20 7.12
N ILE A 246 -13.69 5.29 6.31
CA ILE A 246 -14.88 4.50 6.69
C ILE A 246 -14.49 3.34 7.60
N MET A 247 -13.52 2.50 7.19
CA MET A 247 -13.07 1.33 7.96
C MET A 247 -12.23 1.74 9.19
N GLN A 248 -12.92 2.18 10.25
CA GLN A 248 -12.31 2.52 11.52
C GLN A 248 -11.91 1.24 12.30
N PRO A 249 -10.69 1.17 12.87
CA PRO A 249 -10.18 -0.04 13.52
C PRO A 249 -10.98 -0.45 14.77
N ASP A 250 -11.57 0.52 15.46
CA ASP A 250 -12.28 0.31 16.73
C ASP A 250 -13.80 0.09 16.57
N GLU A 251 -14.31 0.05 15.33
CA GLU A 251 -15.74 -0.11 15.05
C GLU A 251 -16.05 -1.42 14.31
N PRO A 252 -16.71 -2.41 14.96
CA PRO A 252 -17.00 -3.72 14.36
C PRO A 252 -17.81 -3.69 13.05
N ASN A 253 -18.65 -2.68 12.89
CA ASN A 253 -19.52 -2.56 11.72
C ASN A 253 -18.89 -1.75 10.58
N SER A 254 -17.73 -1.12 10.79
CA SER A 254 -17.10 -0.21 9.83
C SER A 254 -16.72 -0.91 8.52
N VAL A 255 -16.32 -2.18 8.60
CA VAL A 255 -16.00 -3.02 7.44
C VAL A 255 -17.24 -3.26 6.58
N LEU A 256 -18.37 -3.64 7.21
CA LEU A 256 -19.64 -3.86 6.51
C LEU A 256 -20.15 -2.57 5.86
N MET A 257 -19.95 -1.42 6.51
CA MET A 257 -20.27 -0.12 5.94
C MET A 257 -19.46 0.17 4.68
N ALA A 258 -18.14 0.02 4.74
CA ALA A 258 -17.29 0.26 3.57
C ALA A 258 -17.60 -0.69 2.41
N GLU A 259 -17.85 -1.98 2.69
CA GLU A 259 -18.30 -2.95 1.69
C GLU A 259 -19.65 -2.53 1.07
N ALA A 260 -20.63 -2.11 1.87
CA ALA A 260 -21.94 -1.67 1.38
C ALA A 260 -21.86 -0.39 0.52
N VAL A 261 -21.11 0.61 0.96
CA VAL A 261 -20.87 1.85 0.21
C VAL A 261 -20.18 1.55 -1.12
N TRP A 262 -19.20 0.65 -1.10
CA TRP A 262 -18.48 0.24 -2.30
C TRP A 262 -19.36 -0.49 -3.32
N GLU A 263 -20.18 -1.45 -2.88
CA GLU A 263 -21.12 -2.15 -3.78
C GLU A 263 -22.18 -1.21 -4.38
N ALA A 264 -22.65 -0.23 -3.60
CA ALA A 264 -23.57 0.79 -4.10
C ALA A 264 -22.91 1.69 -5.16
N TRP A 265 -21.68 2.13 -4.92
CA TRP A 265 -20.90 2.91 -5.89
C TRP A 265 -20.66 2.11 -7.19
N LYS A 266 -20.29 0.83 -7.09
CA LYS A 266 -20.06 -0.04 -8.26
C LYS A 266 -21.31 -0.22 -9.12
N SER A 267 -22.45 -0.42 -8.47
CA SER A 267 -23.71 -0.75 -9.14
C SER A 267 -24.45 0.48 -9.69
N GLY A 268 -24.10 1.68 -9.24
CA GLY A 268 -24.82 2.91 -9.61
C GLY A 268 -26.25 2.95 -9.09
N THR A 269 -26.58 2.11 -8.11
CA THR A 269 -27.92 2.00 -7.53
C THR A 269 -28.04 2.95 -6.35
N GLU A 270 -29.19 3.61 -6.20
CA GLU A 270 -29.54 4.22 -4.91
C GLU A 270 -29.62 3.11 -3.85
N LEU A 271 -29.05 3.35 -2.66
CA LEU A 271 -29.15 2.42 -1.54
C LEU A 271 -30.63 2.27 -1.15
N GLU A 272 -31.28 1.19 -1.58
CA GLU A 272 -32.68 0.87 -1.23
C GLU A 272 -32.82 0.23 0.17
N ILE A 273 -31.77 0.23 0.99
CA ILE A 273 -31.82 -0.45 2.29
C ILE A 273 -32.18 0.58 3.36
N PRO A 274 -33.33 0.47 4.04
CA PRO A 274 -33.49 1.10 5.33
C PRO A 274 -32.62 0.30 6.30
N LEU A 275 -31.32 0.57 6.36
CA LEU A 275 -30.53 0.14 7.51
C LEU A 275 -31.01 1.00 8.68
N PRO A 276 -31.67 0.42 9.70
CA PRO A 276 -32.13 1.21 10.83
C PRO A 276 -30.93 1.95 11.43
N PRO A 277 -31.09 3.18 11.92
CA PRO A 277 -30.11 3.80 12.79
C PRO A 277 -30.19 3.11 14.17
N GLU A 278 -29.93 1.82 14.23
CA GLU A 278 -29.90 1.08 15.49
C GLU A 278 -28.49 0.56 15.73
N ALA A 279 -27.78 1.34 16.53
CA ALA A 279 -26.56 0.99 17.26
C ALA A 279 -25.34 0.56 16.41
N GLY A 280 -24.50 1.52 16.01
CA GLY A 280 -23.10 1.18 15.72
C GLY A 280 -22.27 2.19 14.93
N PHE A 281 -22.89 2.97 14.03
CA PHE A 281 -22.13 3.92 13.22
C PHE A 281 -22.06 5.27 13.90
N SER A 282 -20.95 5.54 14.60
CA SER A 282 -20.79 6.81 15.32
C SER A 282 -20.69 8.03 14.38
N LYS A 283 -20.50 7.83 13.07
CA LYS A 283 -20.15 8.89 12.09
C LYS A 283 -20.98 8.99 10.79
N GLY A 284 -22.16 8.37 10.67
CA GLY A 284 -23.09 8.62 9.53
C GLY A 284 -23.70 7.37 8.89
N THR A 285 -24.69 7.55 8.02
CA THR A 285 -25.40 6.47 7.30
C THR A 285 -24.66 6.05 6.03
N PRO A 286 -24.91 4.85 5.45
CA PRO A 286 -24.29 4.44 4.19
C PRO A 286 -24.55 5.42 3.04
N GLU A 287 -25.72 6.06 3.01
CA GLU A 287 -26.09 7.06 2.00
C GLU A 287 -25.23 8.31 2.11
N PHE A 288 -24.93 8.75 3.33
CA PHE A 288 -24.04 9.89 3.57
C PHE A 288 -22.63 9.61 3.04
N TRP A 289 -22.10 8.42 3.31
CA TRP A 289 -20.77 8.02 2.84
C TRP A 289 -20.71 7.84 1.32
N LEU A 290 -21.74 7.25 0.72
CA LEU A 290 -21.87 7.11 -0.73
C LEU A 290 -21.97 8.47 -1.43
N ASP A 291 -22.73 9.40 -0.88
CA ASP A 291 -22.85 10.76 -1.39
C ASP A 291 -21.50 11.50 -1.35
N LEU A 292 -20.74 11.38 -0.26
CA LEU A 292 -19.37 11.90 -0.21
C LEU A 292 -18.47 11.23 -1.26
N LEU A 293 -18.50 9.91 -1.38
CA LEU A 293 -17.71 9.19 -2.37
C LEU A 293 -18.03 9.69 -3.79
N ASN A 294 -19.31 9.84 -4.13
CA ASN A 294 -19.76 10.31 -5.44
C ASN A 294 -19.39 11.77 -5.72
N ARG A 295 -19.48 12.66 -4.72
CA ARG A 295 -19.12 14.08 -4.90
C ARG A 295 -17.64 14.31 -5.16
N TYR A 296 -16.80 13.43 -4.62
CA TYR A 296 -15.35 13.56 -4.64
C TYR A 296 -14.70 12.55 -5.60
N THR A 297 -15.47 11.93 -6.50
CA THR A 297 -14.96 11.04 -7.56
C THR A 297 -15.52 11.42 -8.92
N TYR A 298 -14.77 11.12 -9.97
CA TYR A 298 -15.14 11.29 -11.36
C TYR A 298 -15.76 9.99 -11.90
N ASP A 299 -17.09 9.86 -11.88
CA ASP A 299 -17.76 8.66 -12.40
C ASP A 299 -17.78 8.54 -13.96
N GLN A 300 -16.96 9.32 -14.67
CA GLN A 300 -16.94 9.36 -16.15
C GLN A 300 -15.67 8.76 -16.76
N HIS A 301 -15.06 7.77 -16.11
CA HIS A 301 -13.91 7.04 -16.67
C HIS A 301 -14.31 6.17 -17.87
N PRO A 302 -13.39 5.94 -18.83
CA PRO A 302 -13.50 4.82 -19.75
C PRO A 302 -13.68 3.49 -19.02
N LEU A 303 -14.45 2.56 -19.59
CA LEU A 303 -14.83 1.30 -18.92
C LEU A 303 -13.62 0.51 -18.38
N GLU A 304 -12.54 0.37 -19.17
CA GLU A 304 -11.33 -0.35 -18.74
C GLU A 304 -10.68 0.28 -17.51
N ASN A 305 -10.74 1.61 -17.40
CA ASN A 305 -10.21 2.33 -16.23
C ASN A 305 -11.11 2.14 -15.02
N LYS A 306 -12.44 2.14 -15.21
CA LYS A 306 -13.40 1.83 -14.16
C LYS A 306 -13.20 0.41 -13.59
N GLU A 307 -13.04 -0.60 -14.46
CA GLU A 307 -12.76 -1.98 -14.04
C GLU A 307 -11.44 -2.14 -13.28
N LYS A 308 -10.40 -1.41 -13.70
CA LYS A 308 -9.10 -1.37 -12.99
C LYS A 308 -9.24 -0.76 -11.59
N ILE A 309 -9.90 0.40 -11.46
CA ILE A 309 -10.19 1.01 -10.15
C ILE A 309 -10.91 0.00 -9.28
N MET A 310 -11.96 -0.64 -9.81
CA MET A 310 -12.76 -1.59 -9.05
C MET A 310 -11.94 -2.74 -8.48
N THR A 311 -11.12 -3.37 -9.33
CA THR A 311 -10.27 -4.50 -8.94
C THR A 311 -9.25 -4.12 -7.86
N MET A 312 -8.66 -2.92 -7.97
CA MET A 312 -7.68 -2.44 -6.99
C MET A 312 -8.36 -2.14 -5.65
N VAL A 313 -9.51 -1.48 -5.66
CA VAL A 313 -10.28 -1.16 -4.46
C VAL A 313 -10.79 -2.43 -3.77
N ASP A 314 -11.34 -3.40 -4.51
CA ASP A 314 -11.72 -4.71 -3.96
C ASP A 314 -10.55 -5.39 -3.23
N THR A 315 -9.35 -5.30 -3.80
CA THR A 315 -8.13 -5.86 -3.21
C THR A 315 -7.74 -5.12 -1.93
N ALA A 316 -7.83 -3.79 -1.92
CA ALA A 316 -7.51 -2.97 -0.75
C ALA A 316 -8.48 -3.21 0.42
N ILE A 317 -9.79 -3.24 0.13
CA ILE A 317 -10.86 -3.57 1.10
C ILE A 317 -10.59 -4.93 1.73
N LYS A 318 -10.29 -5.95 0.91
CA LYS A 318 -9.99 -7.29 1.41
C LYS A 318 -8.76 -7.30 2.33
N ASN A 319 -7.66 -6.69 1.90
CA ASN A 319 -6.44 -6.61 2.70
C ASN A 319 -6.68 -5.90 4.03
N LYS A 320 -7.45 -4.80 4.02
CA LYS A 320 -7.80 -4.06 5.23
C LYS A 320 -8.70 -4.85 6.17
N LYS A 321 -9.65 -5.62 5.63
CA LYS A 321 -10.49 -6.55 6.40
C LYS A 321 -9.66 -7.65 7.07
N ASP A 322 -8.68 -8.22 6.36
CA ASP A 322 -7.77 -9.23 6.91
C ASP A 322 -6.90 -8.62 8.04
N GLU A 323 -6.37 -7.42 7.85
CA GLU A 323 -5.63 -6.66 8.88
C GLU A 323 -6.50 -6.42 10.12
N TRP A 324 -7.70 -5.87 9.92
CA TRP A 324 -8.67 -5.61 10.97
C TRP A 324 -9.02 -6.88 11.76
N THR A 325 -9.29 -7.98 11.05
CA THR A 325 -9.61 -9.27 11.66
C THR A 325 -8.46 -9.80 12.52
N ASN A 326 -7.21 -9.61 12.09
CA ASN A 326 -6.04 -10.01 12.86
C ASN A 326 -5.88 -9.18 14.13
N ILE A 327 -6.05 -7.87 14.05
CA ILE A 327 -6.01 -6.95 15.20
C ILE A 327 -7.08 -7.33 16.23
N GLN A 328 -8.33 -7.53 15.78
CA GLN A 328 -9.43 -7.93 16.65
C GLN A 328 -9.18 -9.29 17.31
N ASN A 329 -8.65 -10.27 16.57
CA ASN A 329 -8.29 -11.56 17.12
C ASN A 329 -7.22 -11.47 18.22
N GLN A 330 -6.24 -10.57 18.05
CA GLN A 330 -5.23 -10.31 19.06
C GLN A 330 -5.85 -9.67 20.31
N GLN A 331 -6.60 -8.58 20.15
CA GLN A 331 -7.28 -7.89 21.27
C GLN A 331 -8.22 -8.83 22.04
N ASN A 332 -9.01 -9.65 21.34
CA ASN A 332 -9.89 -10.64 21.97
C ASN A 332 -9.10 -11.69 22.76
N SER A 333 -7.93 -12.11 22.27
CA SER A 333 -7.07 -13.06 22.97
C SER A 333 -6.47 -12.43 24.24
N GLU A 334 -6.10 -11.15 24.19
CA GLU A 334 -5.63 -10.38 25.36
C GLU A 334 -6.75 -10.24 26.40
N ILE A 335 -7.98 -9.89 25.99
CA ILE A 335 -9.16 -9.82 26.87
C ILE A 335 -9.40 -11.17 27.55
N ILE A 336 -9.38 -12.28 26.81
CA ILE A 336 -9.59 -13.61 27.38
C ILE A 336 -8.51 -13.92 28.42
N ALA A 337 -7.24 -13.63 28.12
CA ALA A 337 -6.13 -13.84 29.07
C ALA A 337 -6.30 -13.00 30.35
N GLU A 338 -6.73 -11.75 30.24
CA GLU A 338 -7.05 -10.91 31.40
C GLU A 338 -8.18 -11.49 32.25
N LYS A 339 -9.25 -11.98 31.61
CA LYS A 339 -10.37 -12.63 32.30
C LYS A 339 -9.96 -13.96 32.94
N ASP A 340 -9.06 -14.72 32.32
CA ASP A 340 -8.50 -15.95 32.89
C ASP A 340 -7.70 -15.67 34.17
N ILE A 341 -6.90 -14.59 34.20
CA ILE A 341 -6.20 -14.16 35.42
C ILE A 341 -7.19 -13.83 36.55
N VAL A 342 -8.25 -13.08 36.25
CA VAL A 342 -9.30 -12.74 37.24
C VAL A 342 -10.03 -14.01 37.71
N TRP A 343 -10.34 -14.92 36.79
CA TRP A 343 -10.92 -16.22 37.13
C TRP A 343 -10.03 -17.02 38.08
N ASP A 344 -8.73 -17.08 37.82
CA ASP A 344 -7.76 -17.76 38.68
C ASP A 344 -7.66 -17.10 40.06
N GLN A 345 -7.73 -15.77 40.13
CA GLN A 345 -7.78 -15.04 41.41
C GLN A 345 -9.01 -15.42 42.24
N TYR A 346 -10.19 -15.57 41.63
CA TYR A 346 -11.39 -16.05 42.32
C TYR A 346 -11.26 -17.52 42.76
N ASN A 347 -10.42 -18.33 42.12
CA ASN A 347 -10.22 -19.74 42.45
C ASN A 347 -8.98 -20.00 43.33
N ASP A 348 -8.14 -19.01 43.60
CA ASP A 348 -6.99 -19.13 44.50
C ASP A 348 -7.47 -19.07 45.95
N ILE A 349 -7.25 -20.15 46.72
CA ILE A 349 -7.68 -20.24 48.13
C ILE A 349 -7.02 -19.18 49.03
N ASN A 350 -5.86 -18.66 48.64
CA ASN A 350 -5.14 -17.63 49.40
C ASN A 350 -5.65 -16.21 49.13
N ASN A 351 -6.52 -16.04 48.12
CA ASN A 351 -7.09 -14.75 47.79
C ASN A 351 -8.24 -14.39 48.73
N VAL A 352 -8.23 -13.17 49.26
CA VAL A 352 -9.29 -12.68 50.15
C VAL A 352 -10.67 -12.69 49.49
N ASN A 353 -10.73 -12.49 48.17
CA ASN A 353 -11.95 -12.47 47.35
C ASN A 353 -12.27 -13.83 46.70
N SER A 354 -11.55 -14.89 47.08
CA SER A 354 -11.74 -16.24 46.55
C SER A 354 -13.15 -16.77 46.80
N ILE A 355 -13.73 -17.45 45.82
CA ILE A 355 -14.95 -18.24 46.01
C ILE A 355 -14.72 -19.44 46.93
N LEU A 356 -13.47 -19.86 47.12
CA LEU A 356 -13.11 -20.92 48.08
C LEU A 356 -13.07 -20.41 49.53
N ASN A 357 -13.11 -19.09 49.73
CA ASN A 357 -13.19 -18.47 51.03
C ASN A 357 -14.66 -18.29 51.42
N ILE A 358 -15.09 -18.92 52.51
CA ILE A 358 -16.50 -18.88 52.97
C ILE A 358 -16.97 -17.50 53.45
N ASN A 359 -16.04 -16.58 53.72
CA ASN A 359 -16.37 -15.21 54.13
C ASN A 359 -16.59 -14.25 52.96
N THR A 360 -16.32 -14.69 51.73
CA THR A 360 -16.52 -13.82 50.57
C THR A 360 -17.99 -13.69 50.23
N GLN A 361 -18.36 -12.49 49.79
CA GLN A 361 -19.70 -12.24 49.30
C GLN A 361 -19.99 -13.10 48.06
N GLU A 362 -21.29 -13.28 47.81
CA GLU A 362 -21.76 -13.88 46.58
C GLU A 362 -21.36 -13.02 45.38
N VAL A 363 -20.86 -13.65 44.32
CA VAL A 363 -20.57 -12.98 43.04
C VAL A 363 -21.83 -13.04 42.20
N ASP A 364 -22.26 -11.88 41.69
CA ASP A 364 -23.45 -11.78 40.86
C ASP A 364 -23.26 -12.44 39.48
N ASP A 365 -24.38 -12.85 38.87
CA ASP A 365 -24.38 -13.56 37.59
C ASP A 365 -23.74 -12.76 36.43
N ALA A 366 -23.84 -11.43 36.44
CA ALA A 366 -23.24 -10.60 35.40
C ALA A 366 -21.71 -10.64 35.52
N THR A 367 -21.17 -10.54 36.74
CA THR A 367 -19.75 -10.71 37.00
C THR A 367 -19.27 -12.11 36.60
N ILE A 368 -19.98 -13.17 36.99
CA ILE A 368 -19.64 -14.56 36.63
C ILE A 368 -19.56 -14.73 35.10
N ASN A 369 -20.55 -14.25 34.37
CA ASN A 369 -20.55 -14.34 32.90
C ASN A 369 -19.42 -13.51 32.27
N SER A 370 -19.06 -12.37 32.87
CA SER A 370 -18.02 -11.48 32.35
C SER A 370 -16.59 -12.00 32.49
N ILE A 371 -16.33 -12.87 33.47
CA ILE A 371 -15.02 -13.51 33.70
C ILE A 371 -14.94 -14.91 33.09
N SER A 372 -16.09 -15.51 32.80
CA SER A 372 -16.22 -16.83 32.20
C SER A 372 -16.33 -16.69 30.69
N VAL A 373 -15.23 -16.35 30.03
CA VAL A 373 -15.21 -16.10 28.58
C VAL A 373 -14.33 -17.11 27.85
N LYS A 374 -14.59 -17.29 26.56
CA LYS A 374 -13.78 -18.06 25.62
C LYS A 374 -13.85 -17.44 24.23
N LYS A 375 -13.03 -17.94 23.32
CA LYS A 375 -13.08 -17.55 21.91
C LYS A 375 -14.26 -18.23 21.21
N GLY A 376 -15.13 -17.41 20.60
CA GLY A 376 -16.26 -17.85 19.78
C GLY A 376 -15.84 -18.33 18.39
N SER A 377 -16.78 -18.90 17.66
CA SER A 377 -16.55 -19.42 16.30
C SER A 377 -16.27 -18.34 15.26
N ASP A 378 -16.71 -17.11 15.52
CA ASP A 378 -16.45 -15.90 14.72
C ASP A 378 -15.15 -15.19 15.12
N GLY A 379 -14.42 -15.73 16.10
CA GLY A 379 -13.22 -15.11 16.67
C GLY A 379 -13.50 -14.05 17.73
N GLY A 380 -14.76 -13.76 18.04
CA GLY A 380 -15.21 -12.88 19.11
C GLY A 380 -15.03 -13.47 20.51
N VAL A 381 -15.31 -12.66 21.52
CA VAL A 381 -15.36 -13.10 22.92
C VAL A 381 -16.80 -13.49 23.26
N GLU A 382 -17.02 -14.75 23.62
CA GLU A 382 -18.33 -15.25 24.08
C GLU A 382 -18.24 -15.82 25.49
N THR A 383 -19.39 -15.88 26.19
CA THR A 383 -19.44 -16.52 27.50
C THR A 383 -19.19 -18.03 27.38
N ASP A 384 -18.21 -18.53 28.11
CA ASP A 384 -18.04 -19.95 28.36
C ASP A 384 -19.06 -20.41 29.40
N HIS A 385 -20.20 -20.92 28.92
CA HIS A 385 -21.26 -21.43 29.78
C HIS A 385 -20.81 -22.59 30.69
N ALA A 386 -19.86 -23.43 30.27
CA ALA A 386 -19.38 -24.53 31.09
C ALA A 386 -18.56 -23.97 32.27
N LYS A 387 -17.66 -23.02 31.98
CA LYS A 387 -16.88 -22.29 32.99
C LYS A 387 -17.82 -21.53 33.93
N ALA A 388 -18.77 -20.75 33.41
CA ALA A 388 -19.74 -20.02 34.23
C ALA A 388 -20.57 -20.94 35.14
N ASN A 389 -21.05 -22.07 34.62
CA ASN A 389 -21.82 -23.03 35.41
C ASN A 389 -20.98 -23.71 36.49
N LEU A 390 -19.70 -24.00 36.21
CA LEU A 390 -18.79 -24.50 37.23
C LEU A 390 -18.60 -23.48 38.36
N PHE A 391 -18.48 -22.18 38.03
CA PHE A 391 -18.40 -21.12 39.05
C PHE A 391 -19.64 -21.09 39.93
N ARG A 392 -20.84 -21.11 39.31
CA ARG A 392 -22.12 -21.15 40.03
C ARG A 392 -22.19 -22.36 40.96
N LEU A 393 -21.77 -23.53 40.47
CA LEU A 393 -21.78 -24.74 41.28
C LEU A 393 -20.83 -24.65 42.49
N LYS A 394 -19.65 -24.05 42.32
CA LYS A 394 -18.73 -23.75 43.43
C LYS A 394 -19.38 -22.79 44.44
N GLN A 395 -20.03 -21.73 43.95
CA GLN A 395 -20.70 -20.73 44.79
C GLN A 395 -21.84 -21.35 45.59
N ASP A 396 -22.72 -22.09 44.94
CA ASP A 396 -23.84 -22.79 45.59
C ASP A 396 -23.35 -23.75 46.67
N THR A 397 -22.28 -24.50 46.37
CA THR A 397 -21.67 -25.44 47.33
C THR A 397 -21.09 -24.70 48.53
N LYS A 398 -20.41 -23.57 48.30
CA LYS A 398 -19.90 -22.68 49.36
C LYS A 398 -21.02 -22.14 50.24
N LEU A 399 -22.09 -21.62 49.63
CA LEU A 399 -23.22 -21.02 50.34
C LEU A 399 -23.92 -22.06 51.22
N ARG A 400 -24.21 -23.25 50.66
CA ARG A 400 -24.82 -24.35 51.42
C ARG A 400 -23.92 -24.84 52.56
N LEU A 401 -22.61 -24.96 52.33
CA LEU A 401 -21.68 -25.30 53.40
C LEU A 401 -21.71 -24.23 54.50
N THR A 402 -21.72 -22.96 54.13
CA THR A 402 -21.78 -21.83 55.07
C THR A 402 -23.06 -21.85 55.90
N GLU A 403 -24.21 -22.14 55.28
CA GLU A 403 -25.49 -22.33 55.97
C GLU A 403 -25.41 -23.46 57.00
N ILE A 404 -24.89 -24.64 56.62
CA ILE A 404 -24.73 -25.79 57.53
C ILE A 404 -23.82 -25.44 58.70
N ILE A 405 -22.71 -24.74 58.47
CA ILE A 405 -21.79 -24.30 59.53
C ILE A 405 -22.48 -23.30 60.46
N ASN A 406 -23.27 -22.37 59.93
CA ASN A 406 -24.03 -21.42 60.74
C ASN A 406 -25.11 -22.10 61.58
N GLU A 407 -25.82 -23.07 61.04
CA GLU A 407 -26.79 -23.88 61.79
C GLU A 407 -26.10 -24.71 62.88
N LEU A 408 -24.98 -25.36 62.57
CA LEU A 408 -24.17 -26.11 63.53
C LEU A 408 -23.74 -25.24 64.72
N ARG A 409 -23.39 -23.98 64.49
CA ARG A 409 -23.02 -23.05 65.57
C ARG A 409 -24.18 -22.76 66.53
N VAL A 410 -25.41 -22.82 66.04
CA VAL A 410 -26.63 -22.58 66.81
C VAL A 410 -27.07 -23.86 67.52
N ASP A 411 -27.14 -24.99 66.82
CA ASP A 411 -27.70 -26.24 67.37
C ASP A 411 -26.68 -27.13 68.10
N GLY A 412 -25.40 -27.05 67.74
CA GLY A 412 -24.29 -27.80 68.32
C GLY A 412 -24.11 -29.23 67.80
N SER A 413 -24.91 -29.69 66.83
CA SER A 413 -24.97 -31.11 66.44
C SER A 413 -24.13 -31.43 65.20
N MET A 414 -22.93 -31.99 65.41
CA MET A 414 -22.05 -32.48 64.34
C MET A 414 -22.74 -33.54 63.46
N ALA A 415 -23.49 -34.46 64.07
CA ALA A 415 -24.23 -35.50 63.35
C ALA A 415 -25.29 -34.91 62.40
N ASN A 416 -25.99 -33.84 62.81
CA ASN A 416 -26.95 -33.15 61.94
C ASN A 416 -26.26 -32.43 60.78
N ALA A 417 -25.12 -31.78 61.02
CA ALA A 417 -24.34 -31.12 59.98
C ALA A 417 -23.85 -32.13 58.93
N ILE A 418 -23.27 -33.25 59.35
CA ILE A 418 -22.84 -34.34 58.45
C ILE A 418 -24.04 -34.90 57.68
N SER A 419 -25.17 -35.15 58.36
CA SER A 419 -26.39 -35.64 57.71
C SER A 419 -26.91 -34.67 56.64
N LYS A 420 -26.88 -33.35 56.90
CA LYS A 420 -27.24 -32.31 55.93
C LYS A 420 -26.28 -32.29 54.74
N MET A 421 -24.96 -32.33 54.97
CA MET A 421 -23.97 -32.38 53.88
C MET A 421 -24.19 -33.60 52.97
N GLN A 422 -24.50 -34.77 53.55
CA GLN A 422 -24.84 -35.98 52.81
C GLN A 422 -26.18 -35.86 52.07
N LYS A 423 -27.21 -35.32 52.72
CA LYS A 423 -28.55 -35.10 52.13
C LYS A 423 -28.49 -34.17 50.93
N TYR A 424 -27.73 -33.07 51.03
CA TYR A 424 -27.54 -32.12 49.94
C TYR A 424 -26.54 -32.61 48.89
N LYS A 425 -25.88 -33.75 49.12
CA LYS A 425 -24.83 -34.30 48.25
C LYS A 425 -23.81 -33.24 47.86
N LEU A 426 -23.30 -32.50 48.85
CA LEU A 426 -22.32 -31.44 48.59
C LEU A 426 -21.03 -32.05 48.03
N ASP A 427 -20.67 -31.66 46.82
CA ASP A 427 -19.41 -32.03 46.21
C ASP A 427 -18.31 -31.05 46.68
N LEU A 428 -17.63 -31.43 47.74
CA LEU A 428 -16.63 -30.59 48.40
C LEU A 428 -15.32 -30.50 47.61
N THR A 429 -15.15 -31.35 46.58
CA THR A 429 -14.00 -31.25 45.66
C THR A 429 -14.03 -29.95 44.87
N LEU A 430 -15.22 -29.42 44.61
CA LEU A 430 -15.42 -28.11 43.99
C LEU A 430 -14.84 -26.96 44.83
N LEU A 431 -14.73 -27.16 46.15
CA LEU A 431 -14.16 -26.20 47.09
C LEU A 431 -12.67 -26.46 47.38
N GLY A 432 -12.03 -27.37 46.65
CA GLY A 432 -10.61 -27.72 46.79
C GLY A 432 -10.30 -28.81 47.81
N TYR A 433 -11.32 -29.49 48.37
CA TYR A 433 -11.11 -30.60 49.30
C TYR A 433 -10.85 -31.92 48.56
N PRO A 434 -9.84 -32.71 48.94
CA PRO A 434 -9.63 -34.05 48.37
C PRO A 434 -10.85 -34.96 48.60
N GLU A 435 -11.14 -35.87 47.66
CA GLU A 435 -12.28 -36.82 47.76
C GLU A 435 -12.25 -37.70 49.02
N ASN A 436 -11.04 -38.00 49.52
CA ASN A 436 -10.83 -38.82 50.71
C ASN A 436 -10.83 -38.00 52.02
N TYR A 437 -11.06 -36.68 51.94
CA TYR A 437 -11.06 -35.81 53.09
C TYR A 437 -12.41 -35.91 53.82
N SER A 438 -12.40 -36.26 55.12
CA SER A 438 -13.65 -36.55 55.83
C SER A 438 -14.48 -35.28 56.04
N MET A 439 -15.81 -35.39 55.87
CA MET A 439 -16.75 -34.28 56.08
C MET A 439 -16.59 -33.63 57.45
N GLU A 440 -16.33 -34.44 58.48
CA GLU A 440 -16.07 -33.97 59.84
C GLU A 440 -14.84 -33.03 59.92
N LYS A 441 -13.74 -33.37 59.25
CA LYS A 441 -12.54 -32.52 59.19
C LYS A 441 -12.80 -31.21 58.47
N ILE A 442 -13.60 -31.23 57.40
CA ILE A 442 -14.00 -30.03 56.64
C ILE A 442 -14.82 -29.10 57.52
N ILE A 443 -15.80 -29.66 58.25
CA ILE A 443 -16.63 -28.89 59.19
C ILE A 443 -15.75 -28.22 60.24
N TYR A 444 -14.81 -28.97 60.84
CA TYR A 444 -13.90 -28.40 61.83
C TYR A 444 -13.06 -27.26 61.24
N GLU A 445 -12.39 -27.46 60.11
CA GLU A 445 -11.58 -26.41 59.48
C GLU A 445 -12.39 -25.15 59.16
N ARG A 446 -13.63 -25.32 58.69
CA ARG A 446 -14.50 -24.21 58.29
C ARG A 446 -15.18 -23.50 59.47
N MET A 447 -15.41 -24.19 60.58
CA MET A 447 -15.99 -23.58 61.78
C MET A 447 -15.12 -22.44 62.32
N PHE A 448 -13.79 -22.54 62.19
CA PHE A 448 -12.80 -21.62 62.77
C PHE A 448 -12.19 -20.59 61.80
N THR A 449 -12.53 -20.64 60.52
CA THR A 449 -11.98 -19.73 59.49
C THR A 449 -12.85 -18.48 59.24
N GLN A 450 -13.92 -18.26 60.00
CA GLN A 450 -14.74 -17.04 59.93
C GLN A 450 -14.51 -16.10 61.11
N ASP A 451 -14.53 -14.79 60.84
CA ASP A 451 -14.58 -13.76 61.88
C ASP A 451 -15.82 -13.97 62.76
N THR A 452 -15.61 -14.50 63.95
CA THR A 452 -16.65 -15.05 64.84
C THR A 452 -17.09 -14.04 65.89
N VAL A 453 -17.11 -12.76 65.52
CA VAL A 453 -17.56 -11.68 66.41
C VAL A 453 -19.09 -11.72 66.50
N GLY A 454 -19.63 -12.19 67.62
CA GLY A 454 -21.06 -12.01 67.99
C GLY A 454 -21.97 -13.23 67.88
N ILE A 455 -21.46 -14.45 67.67
CA ILE A 455 -22.28 -15.68 67.66
C ILE A 455 -22.32 -16.30 69.06
N ASN A 456 -23.53 -16.50 69.60
CA ASN A 456 -23.75 -17.27 70.84
C ASN A 456 -23.62 -18.77 70.51
N PHE A 457 -22.50 -19.38 70.89
CA PHE A 457 -22.24 -20.80 70.64
C PHE A 457 -23.02 -21.69 71.62
N ASN A 458 -23.54 -22.83 71.16
CA ASN A 458 -23.90 -23.95 72.05
C ASN A 458 -22.59 -24.69 72.42
N THR A 459 -21.87 -24.12 73.37
CA THR A 459 -20.42 -24.29 73.54
C THR A 459 -19.96 -25.62 74.11
N SER A 460 -20.81 -26.33 74.84
CA SER A 460 -20.34 -27.48 75.64
C SER A 460 -20.15 -28.75 74.83
N GLU A 461 -20.97 -28.99 73.80
CA GLU A 461 -20.97 -30.24 73.02
C GLU A 461 -19.94 -30.18 71.89
N ILE A 462 -19.89 -29.05 71.17
CA ILE A 462 -18.93 -28.83 70.08
C ILE A 462 -17.48 -28.89 70.59
N PHE A 463 -17.17 -28.24 71.72
CA PHE A 463 -15.82 -28.27 72.30
C PHE A 463 -15.40 -29.64 72.82
N ASN A 464 -16.35 -30.46 73.27
CA ASN A 464 -16.04 -31.80 73.77
C ASN A 464 -15.61 -32.72 72.62
N GLU A 465 -16.33 -32.70 71.50
CA GLU A 465 -15.96 -33.46 70.29
C GLU A 465 -14.67 -32.95 69.64
N LEU A 466 -14.46 -31.62 69.60
CA LEU A 466 -13.20 -30.99 69.16
C LEU A 466 -11.99 -31.45 69.99
N SER A 467 -12.13 -31.51 71.31
CA SER A 467 -11.06 -31.95 72.21
C SER A 467 -10.71 -33.43 72.03
N LEU A 468 -11.68 -34.24 71.60
CA LEU A 468 -11.53 -35.66 71.32
C LEU A 468 -10.83 -35.87 69.96
N ALA A 469 -11.23 -35.13 68.91
CA ALA A 469 -10.61 -35.19 67.59
C ALA A 469 -9.16 -34.67 67.59
N TYR A 470 -8.87 -33.61 68.34
CA TYR A 470 -7.52 -33.05 68.50
C TYR A 470 -6.55 -34.06 69.14
N ARG A 471 -7.03 -34.85 70.11
CA ARG A 471 -6.23 -35.91 70.77
C ARG A 471 -5.91 -37.10 69.88
N GLN A 472 -6.61 -37.25 68.75
CA GLN A 472 -6.50 -38.42 67.88
C GLN A 472 -5.71 -38.16 66.58
N THR A 473 -5.25 -36.92 66.34
CA THR A 473 -4.59 -36.52 65.08
C THR A 473 -3.14 -36.09 65.33
N ASP A 474 -2.19 -36.54 64.49
CA ASP A 474 -0.77 -36.15 64.59
C ASP A 474 -0.59 -34.67 64.21
N VAL A 475 -0.41 -33.83 65.23
CA VAL A 475 -0.43 -32.36 65.18
C VAL A 475 0.78 -31.77 64.43
N SER A 476 1.81 -32.58 64.17
CA SER A 476 3.08 -32.14 63.57
C SER A 476 3.00 -31.82 62.08
N GLN A 477 1.92 -32.21 61.38
CA GLN A 477 1.80 -32.08 59.93
C GLN A 477 0.88 -30.95 59.43
N HIS A 478 0.21 -30.19 60.31
CA HIS A 478 -0.83 -29.24 59.89
C HIS A 478 -0.74 -27.86 60.59
N PRO A 479 -0.20 -26.83 59.91
CA PRO A 479 -0.06 -25.46 60.45
C PRO A 479 -1.38 -24.79 60.85
N SER A 480 -2.50 -25.13 60.21
CA SER A 480 -3.83 -24.61 60.52
C SER A 480 -4.36 -25.10 61.88
N LEU A 481 -4.04 -26.32 62.29
CA LEU A 481 -4.39 -26.87 63.62
C LEU A 481 -3.51 -26.31 64.75
N GLN A 482 -2.26 -25.93 64.45
CA GLN A 482 -1.44 -25.15 65.38
C GLN A 482 -1.97 -23.72 65.53
N THR A 483 -2.43 -23.12 64.43
CA THR A 483 -3.09 -21.81 64.42
C THR A 483 -4.42 -21.86 65.19
N LEU A 484 -5.14 -22.99 65.16
CA LEU A 484 -6.34 -23.25 65.95
C LEU A 484 -6.08 -23.15 67.47
N ALA A 485 -5.08 -23.90 67.97
CA ALA A 485 -4.68 -23.84 69.38
C ALA A 485 -4.23 -22.42 69.79
N SER A 486 -3.56 -21.71 68.88
CA SER A 486 -3.12 -20.32 69.06
C SER A 486 -4.28 -19.30 69.00
N SER A 487 -5.35 -19.60 68.28
CA SER A 487 -6.51 -18.71 68.10
C SER A 487 -7.52 -18.89 69.24
N ILE A 488 -7.69 -20.11 69.75
CA ILE A 488 -8.40 -20.38 71.02
C ILE A 488 -7.75 -19.57 72.17
N LYS A 489 -6.42 -19.45 72.20
CA LYS A 489 -5.68 -18.57 73.13
C LYS A 489 -6.02 -17.06 73.00
N LYS A 490 -6.56 -16.58 71.87
CA LYS A 490 -6.83 -15.15 71.61
C LYS A 490 -8.25 -14.70 71.97
N PHE A 491 -9.20 -15.61 72.15
CA PHE A 491 -10.56 -15.26 72.59
C PHE A 491 -10.56 -14.92 74.09
N ARG A 492 -10.37 -13.64 74.41
CA ARG A 492 -10.47 -13.08 75.78
C ARG A 492 -11.89 -13.12 76.39
N TYR A 493 -12.85 -13.75 75.74
CA TYR A 493 -14.25 -13.81 76.20
C TYR A 493 -14.82 -15.22 76.10
N PHE A 494 -14.08 -16.23 76.57
CA PHE A 494 -14.70 -17.49 76.94
C PHE A 494 -15.31 -17.37 78.35
N PRO A 495 -16.56 -17.82 78.58
CA PRO A 495 -17.05 -18.04 79.93
C PRO A 495 -16.12 -19.00 80.68
N GLN A 496 -15.74 -18.70 81.92
CA GLN A 496 -14.76 -19.45 82.74
C GLN A 496 -14.98 -20.98 82.71
N GLN A 497 -16.24 -21.41 82.67
CA GLN A 497 -16.66 -22.80 82.57
C GLN A 497 -16.09 -23.57 81.37
N MET A 498 -15.74 -22.88 80.27
CA MET A 498 -15.16 -23.49 79.08
C MET A 498 -13.64 -23.67 79.20
N VAL A 499 -12.94 -22.72 79.82
CA VAL A 499 -11.51 -22.85 80.13
C VAL A 499 -11.30 -24.04 81.07
N ASP A 500 -12.17 -24.15 82.07
CA ASP A 500 -12.15 -25.26 83.03
C ASP A 500 -12.40 -26.61 82.33
N ASN A 501 -13.34 -26.69 81.38
CA ASN A 501 -13.59 -27.91 80.63
C ASN A 501 -12.42 -28.28 79.69
N ILE A 502 -11.79 -27.34 78.99
CA ILE A 502 -10.63 -27.65 78.14
C ILE A 502 -9.43 -28.12 78.98
N ASN A 503 -9.18 -27.51 80.14
CA ASN A 503 -8.18 -27.97 81.13
C ASN A 503 -8.45 -29.43 81.56
N ILE A 504 -9.69 -29.72 81.96
CA ILE A 504 -10.11 -31.05 82.44
C ILE A 504 -9.98 -32.11 81.34
N TYR A 505 -10.35 -31.76 80.10
CA TYR A 505 -10.41 -32.73 79.03
C TYR A 505 -9.08 -32.90 78.30
N THR A 506 -8.31 -31.84 78.03
CA THR A 506 -7.03 -31.97 77.27
C THR A 506 -5.79 -32.17 78.13
N GLY A 507 -5.85 -31.85 79.43
CA GLY A 507 -4.71 -31.90 80.35
C GLY A 507 -3.66 -30.80 80.14
N LEU A 508 -3.94 -29.83 79.25
CA LEU A 508 -3.13 -28.63 79.09
C LEU A 508 -3.55 -27.61 80.15
N ASP A 509 -2.60 -27.05 80.89
CA ASP A 509 -2.83 -26.04 81.93
C ASP A 509 -2.58 -24.64 81.37
N PHE A 510 -3.64 -23.91 81.06
CA PHE A 510 -3.54 -22.58 80.43
C PHE A 510 -3.08 -21.45 81.36
N ASP A 511 -2.91 -21.73 82.67
CA ASP A 511 -2.45 -20.74 83.66
C ASP A 511 -0.91 -20.71 83.82
N ASN A 512 -0.18 -21.56 83.10
CA ASN A 512 1.28 -21.69 83.22
C ASN A 512 1.99 -21.06 82.01
N GLU A 513 2.71 -19.94 82.20
CA GLU A 513 3.41 -19.19 81.14
C GLU A 513 4.46 -19.99 80.35
N LYS A 514 4.84 -21.19 80.79
CA LYS A 514 5.78 -22.06 80.06
C LYS A 514 5.15 -22.89 78.93
N ASP A 515 3.82 -23.01 78.90
CA ASP A 515 3.07 -23.67 77.83
C ASP A 515 2.30 -22.64 76.95
N ILE A 516 2.59 -21.34 77.11
CA ILE A 516 2.03 -20.22 76.33
C ILE A 516 2.84 -19.93 75.06
#